data_AF-A0A7J8UCR9-F1
#
_entry.id   AF-A0A7J8UCR9-F1
#
_cell.length_a   1.000
_cell.length_b   1.000
_cell.length_c   1.000
_cell.angle_alpha   90.00
_cell.angle_beta   90.00
_cell.angle_gamma   90.00
#
_symmetry.space_group_name_H-M   'P 1'
#
loop_
_entity.id
_entity.type
_entity.pdbx_description
1 polymer ?
#
loop_
_entity_poly.entity_id
_entity_poly.type
_entity_poly.pdbx_seq_one_letter_code
_entity_poly.pdbx_strand_id
1 'polypeptide(L)'
;MALKVLSALDAAKIQLYHFKAIIIAGMGLFTDAYDLFCIPPIMKLIGRIYYLDHHDSDKCSVMPKETQYKTTPTAVVSTLVSIALLGTAVGQLVFGRLGDRAGRRRVYGLSLGMMVLSSLACGFSICKTRNCVLVSLGFFRFLLGVGIGGDYPLSATIMSEFANKKTRGAFIAAVFSMQGLGILASSIVTMVVCRIFAVSSNEPKSETPDEADL
;
A
#
# COMPACT_ATOMS: atom_id res chain seq x y z
N MET A 1 0.52 37.61 -19.63
CA MET A 1 -0.38 37.32 -18.48
C MET A 1 0.15 36.19 -17.60
N ALA A 2 0.62 35.06 -18.16
CA ALA A 2 1.20 33.92 -17.43
C ALA A 2 2.37 34.27 -16.48
N LEU A 3 3.28 35.17 -16.88
CA LEU A 3 4.43 35.58 -16.04
C LEU A 3 4.03 36.35 -14.77
N LYS A 4 2.95 37.15 -14.82
CA LYS A 4 2.41 37.85 -13.63
C LYS A 4 1.76 36.89 -12.64
N VAL A 5 1.16 35.81 -13.14
CA VAL A 5 0.57 34.76 -12.30
C VAL A 5 1.68 33.96 -11.61
N LEU A 6 2.74 33.60 -12.34
CA LEU A 6 3.90 32.94 -11.75
C LEU A 6 4.59 33.81 -10.69
N SER A 7 4.76 35.12 -10.93
CA SER A 7 5.39 36.02 -9.93
C SER A 7 4.51 36.27 -8.70
N ALA A 8 3.18 36.29 -8.88
CA ALA A 8 2.23 36.41 -7.78
C ALA A 8 2.16 35.13 -6.93
N LEU A 9 2.30 33.95 -7.56
CA LEU A 9 2.52 32.70 -6.85
C LEU A 9 3.83 32.79 -6.06
N ASP A 10 4.93 33.19 -6.72
CA ASP A 10 6.29 33.23 -6.14
C ASP A 10 6.45 34.19 -4.94
N ALA A 11 5.56 35.17 -4.81
CA ALA A 11 5.54 36.14 -3.71
C ALA A 11 4.55 35.80 -2.59
N ALA A 12 3.75 34.74 -2.73
CA ALA A 12 2.71 34.39 -1.75
C ALA A 12 3.33 33.81 -0.47
N LYS A 13 2.94 34.36 0.70
CA LYS A 13 3.29 33.79 2.00
C LYS A 13 2.66 32.40 2.15
N ILE A 14 3.33 31.53 2.91
CA ILE A 14 2.84 30.19 3.26
C ILE A 14 1.51 30.37 4.00
N GLN A 15 0.41 30.10 3.32
CA GLN A 15 -0.95 30.25 3.82
C GLN A 15 -1.60 28.86 3.94
N LEU A 16 -2.64 28.71 4.76
CA LEU A 16 -3.37 27.44 4.99
C LEU A 16 -3.77 26.70 3.69
N TYR A 17 -3.96 27.41 2.59
CA TYR A 17 -4.20 26.83 1.26
C TYR A 17 -3.07 25.92 0.77
N HIS A 18 -1.81 26.27 1.05
CA HIS A 18 -0.65 25.47 0.69
C HIS A 18 -0.57 24.18 1.51
N PHE A 19 -0.94 24.25 2.80
CA PHE A 19 -1.03 23.07 3.66
C PHE A 19 -2.17 22.14 3.21
N LYS A 20 -3.33 22.70 2.84
CA LYS A 20 -4.45 21.93 2.29
C LYS A 20 -4.07 21.26 0.97
N ALA A 21 -3.29 21.93 0.11
CA ALA A 21 -2.76 21.36 -1.12
C ALA A 21 -1.76 20.22 -0.85
N ILE A 22 -0.86 20.37 0.14
CA ILE A 22 0.03 19.28 0.58
C ILE A 22 -0.78 18.07 1.03
N ILE A 23 -1.82 18.26 1.85
CA ILE A 23 -2.64 17.14 2.32
C ILE A 23 -3.31 16.45 1.14
N ILE A 24 -3.96 17.20 0.24
CA ILE A 24 -4.68 16.62 -0.90
C ILE A 24 -3.72 15.85 -1.83
N ALA A 25 -2.54 16.40 -2.11
CA ALA A 25 -1.52 15.71 -2.93
C ALA A 25 -0.87 14.53 -2.17
N GLY A 26 -0.66 14.68 -0.86
CA GLY A 26 -0.05 13.68 0.02
C GLY A 26 -0.94 12.48 0.29
N MET A 27 -2.27 12.63 0.18
CA MET A 27 -3.21 11.52 0.33
C MET A 27 -2.97 10.40 -0.69
N GLY A 28 -2.52 10.70 -1.92
CA GLY A 28 -2.17 9.68 -2.92
C GLY A 28 -1.01 8.81 -2.45
N LEU A 29 0.12 9.44 -2.07
CA LEU A 29 1.29 8.74 -1.54
C LEU A 29 1.03 8.06 -0.19
N PHE A 30 0.16 8.63 0.64
CA PHE A 30 -0.31 8.00 1.87
C PHE A 30 -1.01 6.67 1.58
N THR A 31 -1.97 6.68 0.65
CA THR A 31 -2.74 5.48 0.27
C THR A 31 -1.86 4.44 -0.40
N ASP A 32 -0.93 4.85 -1.28
CA ASP A 32 0.08 3.96 -1.86
C ASP A 32 0.88 3.23 -0.77
N ALA A 33 1.46 3.98 0.18
CA ALA A 33 2.23 3.37 1.26
C ALA A 33 1.37 2.40 2.08
N TYR A 34 0.14 2.79 2.38
CA TYR A 34 -0.80 1.91 3.08
C TYR A 34 -1.03 0.60 2.31
N ASP A 35 -1.27 0.68 1.01
CA ASP A 35 -1.60 -0.47 0.15
C ASP A 35 -0.43 -1.44 -0.08
N LEU A 36 0.80 -0.92 -0.16
CA LEU A 36 2.02 -1.74 -0.27
C LEU A 36 2.39 -2.39 1.06
N PHE A 37 2.33 -1.64 2.16
CA PHE A 37 2.78 -2.12 3.46
C PHE A 37 1.71 -2.90 4.24
N CYS A 38 0.45 -2.92 3.79
CA CYS A 38 -0.55 -3.83 4.37
C CYS A 38 -0.41 -5.28 3.86
N ILE A 39 0.41 -5.55 2.83
CA ILE A 39 0.59 -6.91 2.28
C ILE A 39 1.14 -7.88 3.33
N PRO A 40 2.31 -7.63 3.98
CA PRO A 40 2.88 -8.59 4.91
C PRO A 40 1.97 -8.99 6.09
N PRO A 41 1.33 -8.04 6.82
CA PRO A 41 0.46 -8.40 7.93
C PRO A 41 -0.80 -9.17 7.49
N ILE A 42 -1.43 -8.76 6.39
CA ILE A 42 -2.60 -9.48 5.84
C ILE A 42 -2.21 -10.89 5.42
N MET A 43 -1.03 -11.08 4.82
CA MET A 43 -0.55 -12.40 4.44
C MET A 43 -0.28 -13.30 5.63
N LYS A 44 0.24 -12.77 6.75
CA LYS A 44 0.37 -13.52 8.01
C LYS A 44 -1.01 -14.03 8.48
N LEU A 45 -2.06 -13.21 8.38
CA LEU A 45 -3.44 -13.60 8.74
C LEU A 45 -4.02 -14.68 7.81
N ILE A 46 -3.87 -14.50 6.49
CA ILE A 46 -4.32 -15.48 5.48
C ILE A 46 -3.57 -16.81 5.66
N GLY A 47 -2.28 -16.75 6.04
CA GLY A 47 -1.48 -17.94 6.34
C GLY A 47 -2.07 -18.79 7.45
N ARG A 48 -2.60 -18.17 8.51
CA ARG A 48 -3.28 -18.89 9.58
C ARG A 48 -4.53 -19.62 9.10
N ILE A 49 -5.29 -19.06 8.16
CA ILE A 49 -6.53 -19.70 7.68
C ILE A 49 -6.23 -20.86 6.72
N TYR A 50 -5.29 -20.66 5.80
CA TYR A 50 -5.07 -21.60 4.70
C TYR A 50 -3.96 -22.61 4.92
N TYR A 51 -3.00 -22.38 5.82
CA TYR A 51 -1.83 -23.26 6.03
C TYR A 51 -1.83 -23.97 7.40
N LEU A 52 -2.93 -23.93 8.17
CA LEU A 52 -3.12 -24.87 9.28
C LEU A 52 -3.30 -26.29 8.72
N ASP A 53 -2.31 -27.16 8.93
CA ASP A 53 -2.48 -28.60 8.74
C ASP A 53 -3.23 -29.18 9.95
N HIS A 54 -4.45 -29.67 9.71
CA HIS A 54 -5.02 -30.75 10.50
C HIS A 54 -4.42 -32.07 9.99
N HIS A 55 -3.21 -32.41 10.41
CA HIS A 55 -2.66 -33.76 10.31
C HIS A 55 -1.80 -33.97 11.56
N ASP A 56 -2.44 -34.38 12.65
CA ASP A 56 -2.58 -35.78 13.05
C ASP A 56 -1.29 -36.33 13.66
N SER A 57 -1.51 -37.09 14.71
CA SER A 57 -0.53 -37.69 15.60
C SER A 57 0.42 -38.59 14.81
N ASP A 58 1.59 -38.88 15.37
CA ASP A 58 2.60 -39.82 14.84
C ASP A 58 3.47 -39.34 13.66
N LYS A 59 4.63 -38.74 14.01
CA LYS A 59 5.91 -39.48 13.92
C LYS A 59 7.07 -38.70 14.55
N CYS A 60 7.71 -39.40 15.48
CA CYS A 60 8.91 -39.02 16.21
C CYS A 60 10.16 -39.26 15.34
N SER A 61 10.97 -38.22 15.15
CA SER A 61 12.45 -38.35 15.11
C SER A 61 13.13 -36.98 15.01
N VAL A 62 13.58 -36.49 16.17
CA VAL A 62 14.82 -35.70 16.38
C VAL A 62 14.99 -34.41 15.56
N MET A 63 14.45 -33.30 16.08
CA MET A 63 15.00 -31.91 16.10
C MET A 63 14.04 -31.03 16.94
N PRO A 64 14.50 -29.95 17.61
CA PRO A 64 13.87 -29.45 18.83
C PRO A 64 12.48 -28.83 18.60
N LYS A 65 11.60 -29.06 19.59
CA LYS A 65 10.26 -28.49 19.72
C LYS A 65 10.33 -26.97 19.89
N GLU A 66 10.39 -26.22 18.80
CA GLU A 66 10.06 -24.80 18.77
C GLU A 66 9.02 -24.53 17.68
N THR A 67 7.82 -24.16 18.15
CA THR A 67 6.97 -23.12 17.55
C THR A 67 6.70 -23.23 16.05
N GLN A 68 6.11 -24.34 15.61
CA GLN A 68 5.57 -24.46 14.24
C GLN A 68 4.18 -23.81 14.15
N TYR A 69 4.09 -22.50 14.36
CA TYR A 69 3.07 -21.72 13.65
C TYR A 69 3.49 -21.80 12.19
N LYS A 70 2.77 -22.55 11.36
CA LYS A 70 3.11 -22.75 9.95
C LYS A 70 2.82 -21.45 9.19
N THR A 71 3.72 -20.48 9.34
CA THR A 71 3.73 -19.19 8.65
C THR A 71 3.62 -19.46 7.16
N THR A 72 2.85 -18.66 6.42
CA THR A 72 2.85 -18.72 4.95
C THR A 72 4.29 -18.80 4.44
N PRO A 73 4.61 -19.68 3.47
CA PRO A 73 5.97 -19.76 2.96
C PRO A 73 6.43 -18.37 2.58
N THR A 74 7.60 -17.94 3.06
CA THR A 74 8.15 -16.59 2.79
C THR A 74 8.15 -16.31 1.30
N ALA A 75 8.39 -17.36 0.49
CA ALA A 75 8.27 -17.33 -0.96
C ALA A 75 6.92 -16.77 -1.47
N VAL A 76 5.78 -17.12 -0.86
CA VAL A 76 4.44 -16.65 -1.29
C VAL A 76 4.26 -15.17 -0.95
N VAL A 77 4.67 -14.75 0.25
CA VAL A 77 4.59 -13.35 0.67
C VAL A 77 5.47 -12.47 -0.22
N SER A 78 6.73 -12.88 -0.41
CA SER A 78 7.67 -12.21 -1.31
C SER A 78 7.13 -12.16 -2.73
N THR A 79 6.53 -13.24 -3.24
CA THR A 79 5.94 -13.25 -4.59
C THR A 79 4.82 -12.22 -4.73
N LEU A 80 3.93 -12.08 -3.75
CA LEU A 80 2.84 -11.10 -3.81
C LEU A 80 3.36 -9.66 -3.73
N VAL A 81 4.38 -9.40 -2.91
CA VAL A 81 5.06 -8.10 -2.87
C VAL A 81 5.75 -7.83 -4.20
N SER A 82 6.48 -8.81 -4.75
CA SER A 82 7.16 -8.69 -6.04
C SER A 82 6.18 -8.44 -7.18
N ILE A 83 5.00 -9.07 -7.19
CA ILE A 83 3.96 -8.82 -8.19
C ILE A 83 3.42 -7.39 -8.06
N ALA A 84 3.19 -6.89 -6.84
CA ALA A 84 2.77 -5.52 -6.63
C ALA A 84 3.84 -4.53 -7.14
N LEU A 85 5.12 -4.77 -6.83
CA LEU A 85 6.26 -3.96 -7.31
C LEU A 85 6.46 -4.06 -8.83
N LEU A 86 6.21 -5.22 -9.43
CA LEU A 86 6.23 -5.37 -10.89
C LEU A 86 5.10 -4.55 -11.51
N GLY A 87 3.91 -4.58 -10.90
CA GLY A 87 2.78 -3.74 -11.27
C GLY A 87 3.14 -2.25 -11.20
N THR A 88 3.78 -1.79 -10.11
CA THR A 88 4.19 -0.38 -9.98
C THR A 88 5.20 0.03 -11.05
N ALA A 89 6.17 -0.82 -11.37
CA ALA A 89 7.14 -0.55 -12.44
C ALA A 89 6.45 -0.42 -13.81
N VAL A 90 5.52 -1.33 -14.14
CA VAL A 90 4.73 -1.24 -15.39
C VAL A 90 3.85 0.01 -15.39
N GLY A 91 3.21 0.31 -14.26
CA GLY A 91 2.37 1.49 -14.07
C GLY A 91 3.14 2.78 -14.32
N GLN A 92 4.33 2.94 -13.75
CA GLN A 92 5.17 4.13 -13.94
C GLN A 92 5.47 4.41 -15.41
N LEU A 93 5.79 3.37 -16.19
CA LEU A 93 6.09 3.50 -17.63
C LEU A 93 4.83 3.86 -18.43
N VAL A 94 3.71 3.17 -18.17
CA VAL A 94 2.47 3.37 -18.91
C VAL A 94 1.84 4.72 -18.59
N PHE A 95 1.65 5.02 -17.30
CA PHE A 95 1.03 6.25 -16.85
C PHE A 95 1.92 7.48 -17.03
N GLY A 96 3.25 7.33 -17.01
CA GLY A 96 4.16 8.40 -17.39
C GLY A 96 3.91 8.86 -18.82
N ARG A 97 3.91 7.91 -19.77
CA ARG A 97 3.66 8.22 -21.18
C ARG A 97 2.23 8.68 -21.45
N LEU A 98 1.26 8.11 -20.73
CA LEU A 98 -0.16 8.48 -20.85
C LEU A 98 -0.42 9.88 -20.26
N GLY A 99 0.24 10.23 -19.16
CA GLY A 99 0.18 11.54 -18.51
C GLY A 99 0.63 12.67 -19.44
N ASP A 100 1.70 12.43 -20.21
CA ASP A 100 2.23 13.39 -21.17
C ASP A 100 1.32 13.57 -22.41
N ARG A 101 0.58 12.53 -22.82
CA ARG A 101 -0.26 12.58 -24.04
C ARG A 101 -1.72 12.99 -23.78
N ALA A 102 -2.34 12.50 -22.70
CA ALA A 102 -3.77 12.66 -22.41
C ALA A 102 -4.07 13.78 -21.40
N GLY A 103 -3.03 14.35 -20.78
CA GLY A 103 -3.12 15.44 -19.82
C GLY A 103 -3.15 14.96 -18.36
N ARG A 104 -2.23 15.50 -17.56
CA ARG A 104 -1.93 15.08 -16.17
C ARG A 104 -3.15 15.03 -15.26
N ARG A 105 -4.06 16.00 -15.35
CA ARG A 105 -5.24 16.09 -14.48
C ARG A 105 -6.25 14.95 -14.68
N ARG A 106 -6.46 14.49 -15.93
CA ARG A 106 -7.37 13.36 -16.22
C ARG A 106 -6.74 12.03 -15.84
N VAL A 107 -5.46 11.88 -16.13
CA VAL A 107 -4.70 10.66 -15.85
C VAL A 107 -4.57 10.43 -14.34
N TYR A 108 -4.42 11.49 -13.54
CA TYR A 108 -4.44 11.41 -12.07
C TYR A 108 -5.76 10.87 -11.52
N GLY A 109 -6.91 11.33 -12.04
CA GLY A 109 -8.20 10.78 -11.65
C GLY A 109 -8.36 9.30 -12.05
N LEU A 110 -7.79 8.91 -13.18
CA LEU A 110 -7.84 7.52 -13.67
C LEU A 110 -6.96 6.58 -12.82
N SER A 111 -5.74 6.99 -12.44
CA SER A 111 -4.89 6.20 -11.55
C SER A 111 -5.52 6.00 -10.18
N LEU A 112 -6.07 7.06 -9.58
CA LEU A 112 -6.80 6.98 -8.31
C LEU A 112 -8.03 6.06 -8.42
N GLY A 113 -8.83 6.20 -9.48
CA GLY A 113 -9.98 5.33 -9.72
C GLY A 113 -9.57 3.86 -9.85
N MET A 114 -8.46 3.59 -10.53
CA MET A 114 -7.93 2.24 -10.68
C MET A 114 -7.41 1.67 -9.35
N MET A 115 -6.78 2.48 -8.50
CA MET A 115 -6.38 2.07 -7.15
C MET A 115 -7.60 1.70 -6.30
N VAL A 116 -8.63 2.56 -6.26
CA VAL A 116 -9.85 2.29 -5.48
C VAL A 116 -10.55 1.02 -5.95
N LEU A 117 -10.74 0.86 -7.27
CA LEU A 117 -11.38 -0.33 -7.84
C LEU A 117 -10.57 -1.61 -7.54
N SER A 118 -9.25 -1.55 -7.64
CA SER A 118 -8.39 -2.70 -7.37
C SER A 118 -8.34 -3.05 -5.88
N SER A 119 -8.35 -2.04 -5.00
CA SER A 119 -8.38 -2.25 -3.54
C SER A 119 -9.71 -2.87 -3.09
N LEU A 120 -10.83 -2.40 -3.64
CA LEU A 120 -12.14 -3.03 -3.44
C LEU A 120 -12.16 -4.47 -3.98
N ALA A 121 -11.57 -4.71 -5.16
CA ALA A 121 -11.49 -6.04 -5.74
C ALA A 121 -10.64 -7.00 -4.90
N CYS A 122 -9.55 -6.53 -4.29
CA CYS A 122 -8.79 -7.30 -3.30
C CYS A 122 -9.68 -7.71 -2.10
N GLY A 123 -10.56 -6.81 -1.63
CA GLY A 123 -11.49 -7.09 -0.53
C GLY A 123 -12.58 -8.12 -0.88
N PHE A 124 -13.06 -8.12 -2.13
CA PHE A 124 -14.04 -9.10 -2.62
C PHE A 124 -13.42 -10.43 -3.07
N SER A 125 -12.10 -10.59 -2.98
CA SER A 125 -11.37 -11.77 -3.43
C SER A 125 -11.56 -12.97 -2.48
N ILE A 126 -12.76 -13.58 -2.49
CA ILE A 126 -13.11 -14.75 -1.69
C ILE A 126 -13.39 -15.93 -2.64
N CYS A 127 -12.33 -16.55 -3.18
CA CYS A 127 -12.48 -17.88 -3.79
C CYS A 127 -12.58 -18.97 -2.72
N LYS A 128 -13.24 -20.10 -3.03
CA LYS A 128 -13.31 -21.28 -2.15
C LYS A 128 -12.00 -22.10 -2.05
N THR A 129 -11.04 -21.90 -2.96
CA THR A 129 -9.82 -22.73 -3.03
C THR A 129 -8.55 -21.90 -2.78
N ARG A 130 -7.61 -22.42 -1.97
CA ARG A 130 -6.33 -21.78 -1.61
C ARG A 130 -5.60 -21.15 -2.82
N ASN A 131 -5.43 -21.93 -3.89
CA ASN A 131 -4.74 -21.46 -5.10
C ASN A 131 -5.52 -20.35 -5.82
N CYS A 132 -6.85 -20.44 -5.87
CA CYS A 132 -7.68 -19.41 -6.50
C CYS A 132 -7.59 -18.08 -5.74
N VAL A 133 -7.60 -18.10 -4.40
CA VAL A 133 -7.45 -16.89 -3.58
C VAL A 133 -6.10 -16.23 -3.81
N LEU A 134 -5.01 -16.99 -3.78
CA LEU A 134 -3.67 -16.44 -3.96
C LEU A 134 -3.45 -15.87 -5.37
N VAL A 135 -3.97 -16.54 -6.40
CA VAL A 135 -3.86 -16.07 -7.79
C VAL A 135 -4.73 -14.83 -8.03
N SER A 136 -5.98 -14.82 -7.56
CA SER A 136 -6.87 -13.65 -7.69
C SER A 136 -6.34 -12.45 -6.91
N LEU A 137 -5.89 -12.66 -5.66
CA LEU A 137 -5.28 -11.61 -4.85
C LEU A 137 -3.98 -11.08 -5.46
N GLY A 138 -3.15 -11.96 -6.03
CA GLY A 138 -1.96 -11.57 -6.80
C GLY A 138 -2.29 -10.74 -8.03
N PHE A 139 -3.32 -11.11 -8.80
CA PHE A 139 -3.78 -10.36 -9.96
C PHE A 139 -4.32 -8.97 -9.57
N PHE A 140 -5.17 -8.88 -8.55
CA PHE A 140 -5.66 -7.58 -8.07
C PHE A 140 -4.55 -6.73 -7.47
N ARG A 141 -3.54 -7.33 -6.82
CA ARG A 141 -2.33 -6.65 -6.34
C ARG A 141 -1.46 -6.13 -7.48
N PHE A 142 -1.35 -6.86 -8.58
CA PHE A 142 -0.70 -6.37 -9.78
C PHE A 142 -1.42 -5.13 -10.31
N LEU A 143 -2.75 -5.20 -10.46
CA LEU A 143 -3.56 -4.09 -10.98
C LEU A 143 -3.52 -2.86 -10.04
N LEU A 144 -3.59 -3.09 -8.73
CA LEU A 144 -3.40 -2.06 -7.71
C LEU A 144 -2.02 -1.42 -7.83
N GLY A 145 -0.96 -2.24 -7.98
CA GLY A 145 0.41 -1.80 -8.21
C GLY A 145 0.53 -0.92 -9.45
N VAL A 146 -0.11 -1.31 -10.55
CA VAL A 146 -0.16 -0.49 -11.79
C VAL A 146 -0.79 0.88 -11.52
N GLY A 147 -1.78 0.97 -10.62
CA GLY A 147 -2.42 2.24 -10.23
C GLY A 147 -1.50 3.12 -9.39
N ILE A 148 -0.86 2.51 -8.39
CA ILE A 148 0.15 3.15 -7.54
C ILE A 148 1.31 3.70 -8.38
N GLY A 149 1.81 2.92 -9.34
CA GLY A 149 2.90 3.33 -10.23
C GLY A 149 2.59 4.61 -11.02
N GLY A 150 1.33 4.85 -11.35
CA GLY A 150 0.91 6.09 -12.00
C GLY A 150 0.88 7.30 -11.08
N ASP A 151 0.60 7.13 -9.80
CA ASP A 151 0.47 8.24 -8.86
C ASP A 151 1.81 8.97 -8.63
N TYR A 152 2.93 8.25 -8.57
CA TYR A 152 4.27 8.82 -8.38
C TYR A 152 4.65 9.95 -9.36
N PRO A 153 4.65 9.73 -10.70
CA PRO A 153 4.98 10.79 -11.64
C PRO A 153 3.92 11.89 -11.68
N LEU A 154 2.65 11.56 -11.49
CA LEU A 154 1.54 12.53 -11.53
C LEU A 154 1.56 13.45 -10.31
N SER A 155 1.72 12.90 -9.11
CA SER A 155 1.83 13.65 -7.86
C SER A 155 3.09 14.52 -7.83
N ALA A 156 4.22 14.00 -8.29
CA ALA A 156 5.45 14.79 -8.40
C ALA A 156 5.31 15.98 -9.37
N THR A 157 4.64 15.76 -10.51
CA THR A 157 4.44 16.82 -11.51
C THR A 157 3.41 17.86 -11.07
N ILE A 158 2.27 17.44 -10.53
CA ILE A 158 1.25 18.34 -9.98
C ILE A 158 1.88 19.20 -8.86
N MET A 159 2.59 18.59 -7.91
CA MET A 159 3.20 19.35 -6.83
C MET A 159 4.21 20.37 -7.34
N SER A 160 4.96 20.01 -8.40
CA SER A 160 5.92 20.91 -9.01
C SER A 160 5.30 22.12 -9.72
N GLU A 161 4.07 21.99 -10.21
CA GLU A 161 3.32 23.05 -10.89
C GLU A 161 2.69 24.03 -9.89
N PHE A 162 2.31 23.55 -8.70
CA PHE A 162 1.69 24.36 -7.65
C PHE A 162 2.68 24.98 -6.65
N ALA A 163 3.95 24.60 -6.68
CA ALA A 163 4.92 25.03 -5.67
C ALA A 163 5.82 26.21 -6.10
N ASN A 164 6.09 27.09 -5.13
CA ASN A 164 6.99 28.23 -5.24
C ASN A 164 8.44 27.86 -5.56
N LYS A 165 9.16 28.69 -6.32
CA LYS A 165 10.54 28.40 -6.74
C LYS A 165 11.48 28.18 -5.55
N LYS A 166 11.25 28.87 -4.43
CA LYS A 166 12.07 28.83 -3.22
C LYS A 166 11.73 27.68 -2.25
N THR A 167 10.48 27.21 -2.23
CA THR A 167 9.97 26.21 -1.27
C THR A 167 9.55 24.89 -1.90
N ARG A 168 9.64 24.77 -3.23
CA ARG A 168 9.24 23.57 -3.99
C ARG A 168 9.85 22.28 -3.47
N GLY A 169 11.12 22.29 -3.05
CA GLY A 169 11.76 21.11 -2.44
C GLY A 169 11.11 20.69 -1.12
N ALA A 170 10.83 21.64 -0.22
CA ALA A 170 10.16 21.37 1.05
C ALA A 170 8.72 20.88 0.87
N PHE A 171 8.03 21.44 -0.12
CA PHE A 171 6.69 21.03 -0.52
C PHE A 171 6.65 19.59 -1.04
N ILE A 172 7.56 19.23 -1.93
CA ILE A 172 7.70 17.84 -2.42
C ILE A 172 8.06 16.91 -1.27
N ALA A 173 9.04 17.27 -0.43
CA ALA A 173 9.42 16.47 0.74
C ALA A 173 8.25 16.26 1.71
N ALA A 174 7.41 17.27 1.95
CA ALA A 174 6.24 17.16 2.80
C ALA A 174 5.21 16.15 2.24
N VAL A 175 4.95 16.18 0.93
CA VAL A 175 4.07 15.21 0.26
C VAL A 175 4.64 13.78 0.37
N PHE A 176 5.94 13.60 0.11
CA PHE A 176 6.59 12.29 0.28
C PHE A 176 6.63 11.82 1.74
N SER A 177 6.70 12.73 2.70
CA SER A 177 6.68 12.37 4.13
C SER A 177 5.36 11.73 4.57
N MET A 178 4.26 11.96 3.85
CA MET A 178 2.99 11.25 4.09
C MET A 178 3.07 9.75 3.83
N GLN A 179 4.05 9.28 3.06
CA GLN A 179 4.31 7.85 2.88
C GLN A 179 4.58 7.17 4.24
N GLY A 180 5.37 7.82 5.11
CA GLY A 180 5.63 7.32 6.46
C GLY A 180 4.37 7.22 7.32
N LEU A 181 3.46 8.18 7.19
CA LEU A 181 2.15 8.13 7.88
C LEU A 181 1.29 6.96 7.36
N GLY A 182 1.33 6.66 6.07
CA GLY A 182 0.60 5.52 5.48
C GLY A 182 1.10 4.16 6.00
N ILE A 183 2.42 4.01 6.16
CA ILE A 183 3.02 2.82 6.75
C ILE A 183 2.55 2.64 8.20
N LEU A 184 2.63 3.70 9.00
CA LEU A 184 2.16 3.68 10.39
C LEU A 184 0.67 3.34 10.48
N ALA A 185 -0.16 3.94 9.61
CA ALA A 185 -1.58 3.68 9.57
C ALA A 185 -1.88 2.20 9.23
N SER A 186 -1.15 1.59 8.30
CA SER A 186 -1.28 0.17 7.97
C SER A 186 -1.03 -0.73 9.19
N SER A 187 0.07 -0.48 9.92
CA SER A 187 0.42 -1.24 11.12
C SER A 187 -0.60 -1.04 12.25
N ILE A 188 -1.04 0.19 12.49
CA ILE A 188 -2.05 0.50 13.52
C ILE A 188 -3.38 -0.19 13.20
N VAL A 189 -3.87 -0.09 11.96
CA VAL A 189 -5.13 -0.73 11.57
C VAL A 189 -5.05 -2.24 11.74
N THR A 190 -3.96 -2.86 11.29
CA THR A 190 -3.73 -4.30 11.49
C THR A 190 -3.77 -4.66 12.98
N MET A 191 -3.05 -3.92 13.83
CA MET A 191 -2.98 -4.19 15.26
C MET A 191 -4.35 -4.07 15.94
N VAL A 192 -5.12 -3.02 15.60
CA VAL A 192 -6.48 -2.81 16.13
C VAL A 192 -7.39 -3.97 15.72
N VAL A 193 -7.35 -4.39 14.45
CA VAL A 193 -8.15 -5.53 13.97
C VAL A 193 -7.78 -6.81 14.71
N CYS A 194 -6.48 -7.12 14.84
CA CYS A 194 -6.02 -8.28 15.61
C CYS A 194 -6.47 -8.23 17.07
N ARG A 195 -6.43 -7.05 17.71
CA ARG A 195 -6.91 -6.87 19.10
C ARG A 195 -8.41 -7.10 19.23
N ILE A 196 -9.22 -6.60 18.29
CA ILE A 196 -10.67 -6.82 18.29
C ILE A 196 -10.98 -8.31 18.16
N PHE A 197 -10.32 -9.00 17.22
CA PHE A 197 -10.46 -10.46 17.08
C PHE A 197 -10.02 -11.21 18.35
N ALA A 198 -8.91 -10.82 18.98
CA ALA A 198 -8.43 -11.45 20.21
C ALA A 198 -9.37 -11.25 21.41
N VAL A 199 -10.14 -10.16 21.46
CA VAL A 199 -11.16 -9.92 22.49
C VAL A 199 -12.45 -10.68 22.17
N SER A 200 -12.80 -10.80 20.89
CA SER A 200 -14.02 -11.50 20.45
C SER A 200 -13.88 -13.02 20.47
N SER A 201 -12.71 -13.54 20.13
CA SER A 201 -12.36 -14.96 20.26
C SER A 201 -11.94 -15.20 21.70
N ASN A 202 -12.76 -15.86 22.51
CA ASN A 202 -12.40 -16.34 23.86
C ASN A 202 -11.33 -17.47 23.80
N GLU A 203 -10.32 -17.35 22.94
CA GLU A 203 -9.21 -18.30 22.87
C GLU A 203 -8.18 -17.99 23.98
N PRO A 204 -7.65 -19.01 24.67
CA PRO A 204 -6.56 -18.81 25.63
C PRO A 204 -5.38 -18.15 24.90
N LYS A 205 -4.75 -17.15 25.52
CA LYS A 205 -3.62 -16.38 24.97
C LYS A 205 -2.56 -17.34 24.38
N SER A 206 -2.60 -17.57 23.08
CA SER A 206 -1.48 -18.19 22.38
C SER A 206 -0.35 -17.17 22.38
N GLU A 207 0.83 -17.56 22.88
CA GLU A 207 2.02 -16.71 22.92
C GLU A 207 2.20 -15.96 21.60
N THR A 208 2.41 -14.65 21.70
CA THR A 208 2.78 -13.81 20.57
C THR A 208 4.13 -14.31 20.05
N PRO A 209 4.22 -14.79 18.80
CA PRO A 209 5.51 -15.17 18.23
C PRO A 209 6.40 -13.94 18.14
N ASP A 210 7.68 -14.07 18.48
CA ASP A 210 8.68 -12.98 18.49
C ASP A 210 8.79 -12.25 17.14
N GLU A 211 8.31 -12.86 16.06
CA GLU A 211 8.19 -12.28 14.71
C GLU A 211 7.12 -11.17 14.58
N ALA A 212 6.31 -10.95 15.62
CA ALA A 212 5.32 -9.86 15.69
C ALA A 212 5.92 -8.54 16.22
N ASP A 213 7.12 -8.58 16.80
CA ASP A 213 7.85 -7.42 17.32
C ASP A 213 8.79 -6.82 16.26
N LEU A 214 8.28 -6.61 15.03
CA LEU A 214 8.95 -5.85 13.97
C LEU A 214 8.43 -4.41 13.91
#